data_AF-A0AAE4TTS4-F1
#
_entry.id   AF-A0AAE4TTS4-F1
#
_cell.length_a   1.000
_cell.length_b   1.000
_cell.length_c   1.000
_cell.angle_alpha   90.00
_cell.angle_beta   90.00
_cell.angle_gamma   90.00
#
_symmetry.space_group_name_H-M   'P 1'
#
loop_
_entity.id
_entity.type
_entity.pdbx_description
1 polymer ?
#
loop_
_entity_poly.entity_id
_entity_poly.type
_entity_poly.pdbx_seq_one_letter_code
_entity_poly.pdbx_strand_id
1 'polypeptide(L)'
;MEKGVFLGELPCQKGAYNQNRIYFLYDERFIPAKTKLLTFTAYEFRSAEDGSIRMKRFESGTWIRFYDPDWREFTAFLKERGMGDCGRYFRYGLTDQNDPVLAEIRAKTECDGKHPYSANERPSSWPKYEEPLDPLFAGETGIRTWMEKFLP
;
A
#
# COMPACT_ATOMS: atom_id res chain seq x y z
N MET A 1 -1.55 5.88 19.10
CA MET A 1 -0.09 5.79 19.36
C MET A 1 0.13 5.81 20.85
N GLU A 2 1.25 5.26 21.32
CA GLU A 2 1.62 5.34 22.74
C GLU A 2 1.97 6.78 23.14
N LYS A 3 1.85 7.10 24.42
CA LYS A 3 2.23 8.42 24.94
C LYS A 3 3.73 8.68 24.70
N GLY A 4 4.06 9.84 24.13
CA GLY A 4 5.44 10.20 23.78
C GLY A 4 5.92 9.63 22.43
N VAL A 5 5.04 8.98 21.67
CA VAL A 5 5.30 8.56 20.29
C VAL A 5 4.35 9.31 19.36
N PHE A 6 4.91 10.00 18.39
CA PHE A 6 4.18 10.83 17.43
C PHE A 6 4.38 10.31 16.02
N LEU A 7 3.35 10.45 15.19
CA LEU A 7 3.47 10.28 13.75
C LEU A 7 3.71 11.65 13.13
N GLY A 8 4.93 11.80 12.61
CA GLY A 8 5.30 12.94 11.78
C GLY A 8 4.92 12.72 10.32
N GLU A 9 4.58 13.80 9.67
CA GLU A 9 4.20 13.85 8.26
C GLU A 9 5.00 14.96 7.56
N LEU A 10 5.63 14.62 6.43
CA LEU A 10 6.37 15.57 5.60
C LEU A 10 5.79 15.55 4.18
N PRO A 11 5.25 16.68 3.68
CA PRO A 11 4.84 16.78 2.28
C PRO A 11 6.07 16.77 1.36
N CYS A 12 6.10 15.89 0.36
CA CYS A 12 7.28 15.71 -0.50
C CYS A 12 7.03 16.13 -1.95
N GLN A 13 5.97 15.62 -2.58
CA GLN A 13 5.67 15.89 -3.98
C GLN A 13 4.25 16.39 -4.12
N LYS A 14 4.08 17.56 -4.74
CA LYS A 14 2.79 18.07 -5.20
C LYS A 14 2.75 18.02 -6.73
N GLY A 15 2.41 16.86 -7.28
CA GLY A 15 2.00 16.75 -8.67
C GLY A 15 0.58 17.28 -8.86
N ALA A 16 0.18 17.56 -10.10
CA ALA A 16 -1.16 18.05 -10.43
C ALA A 16 -2.28 17.11 -9.92
N TYR A 17 -2.00 15.80 -9.83
CA TYR A 17 -2.99 14.78 -9.47
C TYR A 17 -2.60 13.93 -8.26
N ASN A 18 -1.29 13.81 -7.99
CA ASN A 18 -0.74 13.00 -6.91
C ASN A 18 -0.01 13.90 -5.92
N GLN A 19 -0.41 13.83 -4.66
CA GLN A 19 0.23 14.55 -3.57
C GLN A 19 0.71 13.52 -2.57
N ASN A 20 2.04 13.40 -2.44
CA ASN A 20 2.62 12.34 -1.63
C ASN A 20 3.42 12.89 -0.47
N ARG A 21 3.45 12.11 0.59
CA ARG A 21 4.00 12.44 1.89
C ARG A 21 4.89 11.31 2.38
N ILE A 22 5.93 11.68 3.11
CA ILE A 22 6.73 10.75 3.92
C ILE A 22 6.15 10.76 5.33
N TYR A 23 6.08 9.58 5.94
CA TYR A 23 5.69 9.42 7.33
C TYR A 23 6.84 8.87 8.15
N PHE A 24 6.92 9.27 9.41
CA PHE A 24 7.90 8.78 10.36
C PHE A 24 7.34 8.74 11.76
N LEU A 25 7.85 7.84 12.58
CA LEU A 25 7.62 7.84 14.01
C LEU A 25 8.70 8.67 14.70
N TYR A 26 8.28 9.56 15.58
CA TYR A 26 9.14 10.35 16.45
C TYR A 26 8.88 9.93 17.90
N ASP A 27 9.89 9.37 18.55
CA ASP A 27 9.84 8.85 19.91
C ASP A 27 10.67 9.76 20.83
N GLU A 28 9.99 10.56 21.65
CA GLU A 28 10.60 11.51 22.58
C GLU A 28 10.81 10.92 23.98
N ARG A 29 10.50 9.64 24.21
CA ARG A 29 10.64 9.00 25.53
C ARG A 29 12.09 8.81 25.96
N PHE A 30 13.03 8.99 25.04
CA PHE A 30 14.47 8.89 25.27
C PHE A 30 15.19 10.13 24.74
N ILE A 31 16.35 10.48 25.32
CA ILE A 31 17.21 11.56 24.87
C ILE A 31 18.56 10.95 24.40
N PRO A 32 19.00 11.19 23.14
CA PRO A 32 18.30 11.94 22.11
C PRO A 32 17.04 11.20 21.61
N ALA A 33 16.04 11.98 21.17
CA ALA A 33 14.81 11.44 20.60
C ALA A 33 15.12 10.56 19.38
N LYS A 34 14.37 9.49 19.21
CA LYS A 34 14.56 8.54 18.11
C LYS A 34 13.55 8.79 17.01
N THR A 35 13.99 8.65 15.75
CA THR A 35 13.11 8.78 14.59
C THR A 35 13.21 7.52 13.72
N LYS A 36 12.07 7.03 13.23
CA LYS A 36 11.98 5.91 12.28
C LYS A 36 11.14 6.31 11.09
N LEU A 37 11.74 6.34 9.90
CA LEU A 37 10.98 6.47 8.65
C LEU A 37 10.09 5.24 8.46
N LEU A 38 8.84 5.47 8.09
CA LEU A 38 7.91 4.41 7.74
C LEU A 38 8.08 4.04 6.26
N THR A 39 8.13 2.74 6.00
CA THR A 39 8.08 2.17 4.65
C THR A 39 6.83 1.31 4.53
N PHE A 40 6.34 1.23 3.30
CA PHE A 40 5.06 0.62 2.98
C PHE A 40 5.26 -0.35 1.83
N THR A 41 4.83 -1.60 2.01
CA THR A 41 4.82 -2.58 0.92
C THR A 41 3.93 -2.07 -0.21
N ALA A 42 4.47 -2.01 -1.42
CA ALA A 42 3.78 -1.54 -2.61
C ALA A 42 4.08 -2.45 -3.80
N TYR A 43 3.29 -2.29 -4.86
CA TYR A 43 3.40 -3.11 -6.05
C TYR A 43 3.39 -2.27 -7.33
N GLU A 44 4.28 -2.63 -8.24
CA GLU A 44 4.16 -2.23 -9.64
C GLU A 44 3.32 -3.25 -10.40
N PHE A 45 2.46 -2.78 -11.30
CA PHE A 45 1.55 -3.60 -12.10
C PHE A 45 1.95 -3.51 -13.56
N ARG A 46 2.07 -4.65 -14.22
CA ARG A 46 2.35 -4.73 -15.65
C ARG A 46 1.45 -5.76 -16.31
N SER A 47 0.83 -5.40 -17.41
CA SER A 47 0.16 -6.37 -18.28
C SER A 47 1.20 -7.26 -18.95
N ALA A 48 1.00 -8.57 -18.88
CA ALA A 48 1.76 -9.56 -19.63
C ALA A 48 1.12 -9.83 -20.99
N GLU A 49 1.86 -10.49 -21.88
CA GLU A 49 1.42 -10.81 -23.26
C GLU A 49 0.19 -11.74 -23.28
N ASP A 50 0.03 -12.57 -22.26
CA ASP A 50 -1.12 -13.47 -22.08
C ASP A 50 -2.37 -12.75 -21.51
N GLY A 51 -2.30 -11.44 -21.33
CA GLY A 51 -3.36 -10.62 -20.74
C GLY A 51 -3.43 -10.69 -19.21
N SER A 52 -2.55 -11.45 -18.55
CA SER A 52 -2.47 -11.48 -17.08
C SER A 52 -1.80 -10.21 -16.53
N ILE A 53 -2.05 -9.91 -15.26
CA ILE A 53 -1.39 -8.82 -14.56
C ILE A 53 -0.27 -9.37 -13.69
N ARG A 54 0.96 -8.92 -13.94
CA ARG A 54 2.13 -9.20 -13.11
C ARG A 54 2.32 -8.11 -12.07
N MET A 55 2.56 -8.55 -10.84
CA MET A 55 2.82 -7.69 -9.68
C MET A 55 4.29 -7.81 -9.28
N LYS A 56 4.98 -6.68 -9.12
CA LYS A 56 6.35 -6.63 -8.57
C LYS A 56 6.34 -5.88 -7.24
N ARG A 57 6.64 -6.59 -6.16
CA ARG A 57 6.75 -6.02 -4.80
C ARG A 57 7.96 -5.08 -4.68
N PHE A 58 7.79 -4.00 -3.92
CA PHE A 58 8.88 -3.17 -3.41
C PHE A 58 8.42 -2.42 -2.14
N GLU A 59 9.34 -1.78 -1.43
CA GLU A 59 9.03 -0.93 -0.28
C GLU A 59 9.08 0.54 -0.67
N SER A 60 8.01 1.29 -0.37
CA SER A 60 7.90 2.72 -0.67
C SER A 60 7.81 3.54 0.60
N GLY A 61 8.61 4.60 0.70
CA GLY A 61 8.45 5.63 1.74
C GLY A 61 7.68 6.88 1.26
N THR A 62 7.35 6.97 -0.03
CA THR A 62 7.00 8.24 -0.69
C THR A 62 5.71 8.18 -1.50
N TRP A 63 4.95 7.10 -1.43
CA TRP A 63 3.71 6.92 -2.18
C TRP A 63 2.44 7.24 -1.39
N ILE A 64 2.59 7.47 -0.08
CA ILE A 64 1.45 7.67 0.80
C ILE A 64 0.88 9.06 0.59
N ARG A 65 -0.45 9.12 0.48
CA ARG A 65 -1.20 10.34 0.19
C ARG A 65 -1.63 11.04 1.48
N PHE A 66 -2.23 10.28 2.38
CA PHE A 66 -2.70 10.77 3.67
C PHE A 66 -2.79 9.64 4.70
N TYR A 67 -2.82 10.02 5.97
CA TYR A 67 -3.15 9.19 7.11
C TYR A 67 -4.50 9.62 7.66
N ASP A 68 -5.38 8.66 7.92
CA ASP A 68 -6.65 8.86 8.58
C ASP A 68 -6.53 8.48 10.07
N PRO A 69 -6.61 9.45 11.00
CA PRO A 69 -6.44 9.18 12.42
C PRO A 69 -7.63 8.43 13.04
N ASP A 70 -8.83 8.53 12.47
CA ASP A 70 -10.04 7.90 13.02
C ASP A 70 -9.98 6.39 12.81
N TRP A 71 -9.53 5.98 11.63
CA TRP A 71 -9.38 4.56 11.26
C TRP A 71 -7.97 4.02 11.52
N ARG A 72 -7.01 4.90 11.82
CA ARG A 72 -5.58 4.61 11.94
C ARG A 72 -5.01 3.96 10.68
N GLU A 73 -5.42 4.46 9.52
CA GLU A 73 -5.05 3.88 8.22
C GLU A 73 -4.25 4.85 7.35
N PHE A 74 -3.31 4.33 6.57
CA PHE A 74 -2.66 5.08 5.51
C PHE A 74 -3.28 4.72 4.18
N THR A 75 -3.41 5.72 3.31
CA THR A 75 -3.87 5.54 1.94
C THR A 75 -2.78 5.99 0.98
N ALA A 76 -2.41 5.12 0.05
CA ALA A 76 -1.68 5.50 -1.16
C ALA A 76 -2.64 5.40 -2.34
N PHE A 77 -2.84 6.51 -3.05
CA PHE A 77 -3.61 6.52 -4.28
C PHE A 77 -2.81 7.26 -5.36
N LEU A 78 -2.23 6.47 -6.27
CA LEU A 78 -1.45 6.96 -7.40
C LEU A 78 -2.31 6.90 -8.65
N LYS A 79 -2.78 8.07 -9.06
CA LYS A 79 -3.55 8.27 -10.29
C LYS A 79 -2.59 8.35 -11.47
N GLU A 80 -2.82 7.55 -12.50
CA GLU A 80 -2.04 7.64 -13.75
C GLU A 80 -2.50 8.81 -14.63
N ARG A 81 -3.75 9.24 -14.47
CA ARG A 81 -4.27 10.46 -15.08
C ARG A 81 -5.17 11.25 -14.15
N GLY A 82 -5.37 12.53 -14.46
CA GLY A 82 -6.13 13.45 -13.61
C GLY A 82 -7.56 13.00 -13.30
N MET A 83 -8.20 12.29 -14.23
CA MET A 83 -9.54 11.75 -14.04
C MET A 83 -9.61 10.69 -12.92
N GLY A 84 -8.54 9.90 -12.74
CA GLY A 84 -8.51 8.84 -11.72
C GLY A 84 -9.34 7.62 -12.06
N ASP A 85 -9.44 7.31 -13.34
CA ASP A 85 -10.05 6.10 -13.92
C ASP A 85 -9.04 4.96 -14.09
N CYS A 86 -7.76 5.19 -13.84
CA CYS A 86 -6.69 4.18 -13.82
C CYS A 86 -5.59 4.58 -12.82
N GLY A 87 -4.87 3.57 -12.32
CA GLY A 87 -3.79 3.72 -11.38
C GLY A 87 -3.73 2.62 -10.33
N ARG A 88 -3.18 2.97 -9.17
CA ARG A 88 -2.92 2.04 -8.05
C ARG A 88 -3.45 2.63 -6.75
N TYR A 89 -4.04 1.77 -5.93
CA TYR A 89 -4.55 2.11 -4.61
C TYR A 89 -4.09 1.06 -3.61
N PHE A 90 -3.57 1.54 -2.48
CA PHE A 90 -3.17 0.71 -1.36
C PHE A 90 -3.72 1.31 -0.07
N ARG A 91 -4.17 0.44 0.81
CA ARG A 91 -4.63 0.80 2.16
C ARG A 91 -3.81 0.02 3.17
N TYR A 92 -3.35 0.71 4.20
CA TYR A 92 -2.50 0.13 5.23
C TYR A 92 -3.10 0.36 6.60
N GLY A 93 -3.13 -0.67 7.42
CA GLY A 93 -3.32 -0.54 8.86
C GLY A 93 -1.99 -0.33 9.57
N LEU A 94 -2.05 -0.24 10.90
CA LEU A 94 -0.88 -0.26 11.78
C LEU A 94 -0.94 -1.47 12.71
N THR A 95 0.20 -2.13 12.92
CA THR A 95 0.36 -3.08 14.03
C THR A 95 0.36 -2.36 15.39
N ASP A 96 0.36 -3.14 16.46
CA ASP A 96 0.58 -2.63 17.82
C ASP A 96 1.96 -1.96 17.97
N GLN A 97 2.95 -2.40 17.19
CA GLN A 97 4.30 -1.82 17.13
C GLN A 97 4.38 -0.58 16.21
N ASN A 98 3.25 -0.13 15.66
CA ASN A 98 3.14 0.99 14.71
C ASN A 98 3.89 0.75 13.38
N ASP A 99 4.01 -0.52 12.97
CA ASP A 99 4.48 -0.87 11.63
C ASP A 99 3.30 -0.87 10.64
N PRO A 100 3.44 -0.25 9.46
CA PRO A 100 2.41 -0.32 8.43
C PRO A 100 2.24 -1.74 7.90
N VAL A 101 0.99 -2.18 7.79
CA VAL A 101 0.63 -3.49 7.21
C VAL A 101 -0.34 -3.28 6.09
N LEU A 102 -0.03 -3.84 4.92
CA LEU A 102 -0.89 -3.77 3.76
C LEU A 102 -2.21 -4.53 4.01
N ALA A 103 -3.31 -3.81 3.88
CA ALA A 103 -4.66 -4.33 4.13
C ALA A 103 -5.49 -4.46 2.84
N GLU A 104 -5.11 -3.75 1.78
CA GLU A 104 -5.80 -3.82 0.51
C GLU A 104 -4.93 -3.34 -0.65
N ILE A 105 -5.07 -4.06 -1.77
CA ILE A 105 -4.44 -3.72 -3.04
C ILE A 105 -5.53 -3.61 -4.09
N ARG A 106 -5.56 -2.48 -4.81
CA ARG A 106 -6.36 -2.33 -6.03
C ARG A 106 -5.54 -1.68 -7.12
N ALA A 107 -5.77 -2.11 -8.36
CA ALA A 107 -5.17 -1.45 -9.51
C ALA A 107 -6.09 -1.59 -10.72
N LYS A 108 -6.05 -0.58 -11.58
CA LYS A 108 -6.67 -0.59 -12.89
C LYS A 108 -5.67 -0.01 -13.87
N THR A 109 -5.13 -0.85 -14.76
CA THR A 109 -4.11 -0.44 -15.75
C THR A 109 -4.77 0.12 -17.00
N GLU A 110 -6.03 -0.25 -17.27
CA GLU A 110 -6.79 0.25 -18.39
C GLU A 110 -7.30 1.64 -18.12
N CYS A 111 -6.97 2.53 -19.02
CA CYS A 111 -7.03 3.95 -18.83
C CYS A 111 -8.11 4.40 -19.86
N ASP A 112 -9.38 4.11 -19.59
CA ASP A 112 -10.49 4.09 -20.57
C ASP A 112 -11.63 5.09 -20.28
N GLY A 113 -11.48 5.94 -19.27
CA GLY A 113 -12.48 6.93 -18.85
C GLY A 113 -13.61 6.36 -17.99
N LYS A 114 -13.59 5.07 -17.66
CA LYS A 114 -14.64 4.42 -16.87
C LYS A 114 -14.23 4.24 -15.42
N HIS A 115 -15.20 4.34 -14.52
CA HIS A 115 -15.03 4.23 -13.07
C HIS A 115 -13.96 5.20 -12.51
N PRO A 116 -14.08 6.51 -12.77
CA PRO A 116 -13.19 7.50 -12.20
C PRO A 116 -13.44 7.68 -10.72
N TYR A 117 -12.37 7.84 -9.95
CA TYR A 117 -12.41 8.21 -8.55
C TYR A 117 -11.64 9.49 -8.30
N SER A 118 -12.22 10.36 -7.47
CA SER A 118 -11.48 11.45 -6.86
C SER A 118 -10.43 10.87 -5.92
N ALA A 119 -9.43 11.68 -5.62
CA ALA A 119 -8.26 11.16 -4.96
C ALA A 119 -8.45 10.89 -3.44
N ASN A 120 -9.62 11.27 -2.89
CA ASN A 120 -10.02 10.99 -1.51
C ASN A 120 -11.00 9.81 -1.43
N GLU A 121 -11.38 9.22 -2.56
CA GLU A 121 -12.31 8.09 -2.60
C GLU A 121 -11.54 6.77 -2.70
N ARG A 122 -12.09 5.74 -2.07
CA ARG A 122 -11.63 4.36 -2.25
C ARG A 122 -12.19 3.82 -3.57
N PRO A 123 -11.34 3.36 -4.51
CA PRO A 123 -11.77 2.90 -5.82
C PRO A 123 -12.40 1.50 -5.78
N SER A 124 -13.59 1.39 -5.19
CA SER A 124 -14.25 0.12 -4.84
C SER A 124 -14.57 -0.79 -6.04
N SER A 125 -14.73 -0.21 -7.23
CA SER A 125 -14.99 -0.95 -8.47
C SER A 125 -13.72 -1.36 -9.23
N TRP A 126 -12.54 -0.91 -8.81
CA TRP A 126 -11.28 -1.37 -9.43
C TRP A 126 -10.96 -2.81 -8.99
N PRO A 127 -10.31 -3.61 -9.85
CA PRO A 127 -9.84 -4.95 -9.48
C PRO A 127 -9.07 -4.95 -8.16
N LYS A 128 -9.45 -5.88 -7.27
CA LYS A 128 -8.75 -6.16 -6.01
C LYS A 128 -7.74 -7.27 -6.25
N TYR A 129 -6.54 -7.11 -5.69
CA TYR A 129 -5.48 -8.10 -5.74
C TYR A 129 -5.15 -8.59 -4.33
N GLU A 130 -4.67 -9.82 -4.24
CA GLU A 130 -4.07 -10.38 -3.03
C GLU A 130 -2.54 -10.29 -3.13
N GLU A 131 -1.84 -10.26 -2.01
CA GLU A 131 -0.39 -10.32 -2.02
C GLU A 131 0.07 -11.65 -2.66
N PRO A 132 0.99 -11.61 -3.65
CA PRO A 132 1.56 -12.83 -4.20
C PRO A 132 2.19 -13.66 -3.08
N LEU A 133 1.85 -14.95 -3.01
CA LEU A 133 2.54 -15.87 -2.12
C LEU A 133 4.02 -15.89 -2.50
N ASP A 134 4.87 -15.45 -1.57
CA ASP A 134 6.30 -15.54 -1.76
C ASP A 134 6.71 -17.03 -1.69
N PRO A 135 7.26 -17.62 -2.76
CA PRO A 135 7.70 -19.01 -2.73
C PRO A 135 8.75 -19.30 -1.65
N LEU A 136 9.48 -18.27 -1.18
CA LEU A 136 10.46 -18.39 -0.10
C LEU A 136 9.80 -18.52 1.28
N PHE A 137 8.62 -17.94 1.49
CA PHE A 137 7.85 -18.08 2.74
C PHE A 137 6.88 -19.28 2.71
N ALA A 138 6.49 -19.76 1.53
CA ALA A 138 5.72 -20.98 1.37
C ALA A 138 6.47 -22.25 1.85
N GLY A 139 7.78 -22.16 2.06
CA GLY A 139 8.61 -23.22 2.65
C GLY A 139 8.53 -23.33 4.18
N GLU A 140 8.10 -22.28 4.88
CA GLU A 140 8.06 -22.26 6.36
C GLU A 140 6.67 -22.49 6.96
N THR A 141 5.61 -22.16 6.22
CA THR A 141 4.25 -22.58 6.59
C THR A 141 3.91 -23.86 5.84
N GLY A 142 3.76 -24.97 6.57
CA GLY A 142 3.46 -26.32 6.07
C GLY A 142 2.12 -26.47 5.32
N ILE A 143 1.95 -25.73 4.23
CA ILE A 143 0.81 -25.77 3.31
C ILE A 143 1.14 -26.67 2.11
N ARG A 144 2.41 -27.04 1.93
CA ARG A 144 2.85 -27.92 0.85
C ARG A 144 2.27 -29.35 0.94
N THR A 145 1.83 -29.79 2.12
CA THR A 145 1.24 -31.13 2.32
C THR A 145 -0.27 -31.19 2.06
N TRP A 146 -0.95 -30.06 1.86
CA TRP A 146 -2.41 -30.03 1.60
C TRP A 146 -2.75 -30.09 0.11
N MET A 147 -1.91 -29.51 -0.75
CA MET A 147 -2.18 -29.45 -2.20
C MET A 147 -1.90 -30.77 -2.93
N GLU A 148 -0.99 -31.61 -2.45
CA GLU A 148 -0.71 -32.93 -3.07
C GLU A 148 -1.75 -34.01 -2.70
N LYS A 149 -2.64 -33.74 -1.74
CA LYS A 149 -3.59 -34.75 -1.21
C LYS A 149 -5.02 -34.62 -1.72
N PHE A 150 -5.38 -33.52 -2.39
CA PHE A 150 -6.79 -33.19 -2.68
C PHE A 150 -7.09 -32.65 -4.08
N LEU A 151 -6.20 -32.87 -5.05
CA LEU A 151 -6.58 -32.78 -6.46
C LEU A 151 -6.29 -34.14 -7.13
N PRO A 152 -7.29 -34.77 -7.78
CA PRO A 152 -7.08 -36.00 -8.55
C PRO A 152 -6.20 -35.78 -9.78
#